data_AF-A0A975F243-F1
#
_entry.id   AF-A0A975F243-F1
#
_cell.length_a   1.000
_cell.length_b   1.000
_cell.length_c   1.000
_cell.angle_alpha   90.00
_cell.angle_beta   90.00
_cell.angle_gamma   90.00
#
_symmetry.space_group_name_H-M   'P 1'
#
loop_
_entity.id
_entity.type
_entity.pdbx_description
1 polymer ?
#
loop_
_entity_poly.entity_id
_entity_poly.type
_entity_poly.pdbx_seq_one_letter_code
_entity_poly.pdbx_strand_id
1 'polypeptide(L)' 'MESIDKENSSLEETRYKIIGRIKTQIILFIIYTPKNGRQRIISARYADSKERRFYYDELRKNYC' A
#
# COMPACT_ATOMS: atom_id res chain seq x y z
N MET A 1 -1.36 5.17 -3.04
CA MET A 1 -0.67 4.72 -4.28
C MET A 1 -0.39 3.24 -4.15
N GLU A 2 -0.56 2.49 -5.24
CA GLU A 2 -0.31 1.04 -5.30
C GLU A 2 0.95 0.75 -6.13
N SER A 3 1.73 -0.25 -5.72
CA SER A 3 2.88 -0.76 -6.45
C SER A 3 3.08 -2.25 -6.22
N ILE A 4 3.78 -2.93 -7.13
CA ILE A 4 4.08 -4.36 -7.01
C ILE A 4 5.17 -4.56 -5.95
N ASP A 5 4.94 -5.50 -5.03
CA ASP A 5 5.94 -5.96 -4.07
C ASP A 5 6.89 -6.97 -4.73
N LYS A 6 7.80 -6.49 -5.58
CA LYS A 6 8.71 -7.35 -6.35
C LYS A 6 9.57 -8.26 -5.47
N GLU A 7 9.91 -7.81 -4.26
CA GLU A 7 10.78 -8.55 -3.33
C GLU A 7 10.07 -9.76 -2.72
N ASN A 8 8.76 -9.65 -2.46
CA ASN A 8 7.98 -10.71 -1.81
C ASN A 8 6.99 -11.41 -2.77
N SER A 9 6.98 -11.03 -4.04
CA SER A 9 6.18 -11.69 -5.08
C SER A 9 6.91 -12.89 -5.65
N SER A 10 6.14 -13.88 -6.09
CA SER A 10 6.64 -15.08 -6.79
C SER A 10 5.86 -15.30 -8.09
N LEU A 11 6.23 -16.33 -8.87
CA LEU A 11 5.49 -16.73 -10.07
C LEU A 11 4.06 -17.17 -9.76
N GLU A 12 3.81 -17.70 -8.56
CA GLU A 12 2.51 -18.24 -8.15
C GLU A 12 1.68 -17.23 -7.34
N GLU A 13 2.32 -16.27 -6.66
CA GLU A 13 1.66 -15.28 -5.81
C GLU A 13 2.23 -13.87 -6.06
N THR A 14 1.46 -13.04 -6.77
CA THR A 14 1.77 -11.62 -6.92
C THR A 14 1.27 -10.85 -5.71
N ARG A 15 2.15 -10.06 -5.09
CA ARG A 15 1.83 -9.20 -3.94
C ARG A 15 1.91 -7.72 -4.33
N TYR A 16 1.06 -6.93 -3.72
CA TYR A 16 0.96 -5.49 -3.95
C TYR A 16 1.15 -4.75 -2.63
N LYS A 17 1.94 -3.67 -2.67
CA LYS A 17 2.07 -2.68 -1.61
C LYS A 17 1.11 -1.54 -1.92
N ILE A 18 0.28 -1.16 -0.96
CA ILE A 18 -0.59 0.02 -1.09
C ILE A 18 -0.47 0.88 0.16
N ILE A 19 -0.30 2.18 -0.05
CA ILE A 19 -0.37 3.19 1.00
C ILE A 19 -1.55 4.12 0.74
N GLY A 20 -2.34 4.37 1.78
CA GLY A 20 -3.53 5.18 1.65
C GLY A 20 -4.03 5.74 2.97
N ARG A 21 -4.82 6.81 2.88
CA ARG A 21 -5.51 7.39 4.02
C ARG A 21 -6.88 6.75 4.20
N ILE A 22 -7.18 6.31 5.41
CA ILE A 22 -8.52 5.91 5.84
C ILE A 22 -9.07 6.95 6.81
N LYS A 23 -10.33 7.35 6.60
CA LYS A 23 -10.96 8.49 7.29
C LYS A 23 -10.10 9.76 7.17
N THR A 24 -10.07 10.60 8.20
CA THR A 24 -9.45 11.92 8.16
C THR A 24 -7.95 11.92 8.50
N GLN A 25 -7.43 10.92 9.21
CA GLN A 25 -6.07 10.99 9.78
C GLN A 25 -5.20 9.74 9.64
N ILE A 26 -5.79 8.57 9.48
CA ILE A 26 -5.01 7.33 9.57
C ILE A 26 -4.41 7.01 8.21
N ILE A 27 -3.09 6.92 8.13
CA ILE A 27 -2.39 6.39 6.95
C ILE A 27 -2.07 4.93 7.22
N LEU A 28 -2.53 4.05 6.33
CA LEU A 28 -2.26 2.62 6.39
C LEU A 28 -1.29 2.24 5.27
N PHE A 29 -0.39 1.33 5.60
CA PHE A 29 0.39 0.55 4.67
C PHE A 29 -0.17 -0.88 4.67
N ILE A 30 -0.59 -1.36 3.49
CA ILE A 30 -1.24 -2.65 3.31
C ILE A 30 -0.45 -3.45 2.28
N ILE A 31 -0.24 -4.73 2.57
CA ILE A 31 0.19 -5.74 1.61
C ILE A 31 -0.98 -6.66 1.33
N TYR A 32 -1.30 -6.87 0.06
CA TYR A 32 -2.36 -7.80 -0.33
C TYR A 32 -1.98 -8.62 -1.56
N THR A 33 -2.70 -9.72 -1.77
CA THR A 33 -2.59 -10.56 -2.97
C THR A 33 -3.99 -10.92 -3.51
N PRO A 34 -4.20 -10.93 -4.84
CA PRO A 34 -5.41 -11.49 -5.42
C PRO A 34 -5.46 -13.00 -5.21
N LYS A 35 -6.55 -13.51 -4.63
CA LYS A 35 -6.78 -14.96 -4.45
C LYS A 35 -8.26 -15.27 -4.64
N ASN A 36 -8.57 -16.19 -5.56
CA ASN A 36 -9.93 -16.64 -5.87
C ASN A 36 -10.92 -15.47 -6.17
N GLY A 37 -10.48 -14.50 -6.96
CA GLY A 37 -11.29 -13.32 -7.30
C GLY A 37 -11.52 -12.33 -6.14
N ARG A 38 -10.83 -12.51 -5.00
CA ARG A 38 -10.88 -11.60 -3.85
C ARG A 38 -9.51 -11.05 -3.54
N GLN A 39 -9.45 -9.93 -2.81
CA GLN A 39 -8.21 -9.40 -2.26
C GLN A 39 -7.97 -10.01 -0.87
N ARG A 40 -6.92 -10.81 -0.72
CA ARG A 40 -6.46 -11.31 0.57
C ARG A 40 -5.45 -10.32 1.13
N ILE A 41 -5.78 -9.69 2.25
CA ILE A 41 -4.84 -8.87 3.01
C ILE A 41 -3.83 -9.80 3.68
N ILE A 42 -2.54 -9.55 3.45
CA ILE A 42 -1.42 -10.24 4.08
C ILE A 42 -0.93 -9.44 5.29
N SER A 43 -0.87 -8.12 5.16
CA SER A 43 -0.48 -7.20 6.22
C SER A 43 -1.28 -5.91 6.11
N ALA A 44 -1.71 -5.38 7.25
CA ALA A 44 -2.30 -4.05 7.35
C ALA A 44 -1.80 -3.40 8.62
N ARG A 45 -1.06 -2.31 8.49
CA ARG A 45 -0.47 -1.59 9.63
C ARG A 45 -0.54 -0.09 9.42
N TYR A 46 -0.38 0.65 10.52
CA TYR A 46 -0.10 2.08 10.41
C TYR A 46 1.18 2.30 9.60
N ALA A 47 1.13 3.32 8.74
CA ALA A 47 2.31 3.77 8.03
C ALA A 47 3.31 4.38 9.02
N ASP A 48 4.58 4.04 8.84
CA ASP A 48 5.67 4.62 9.61
C ASP A 48 5.96 6.08 9.18
N SER A 49 6.92 6.73 9.83
CA SER A 49 7.25 8.13 9.54
C SER A 49 7.75 8.35 8.11
N LYS A 50 8.51 7.41 7.53
CA LYS A 50 9.03 7.50 6.17
C LYS A 50 7.91 7.30 5.15
N GLU A 51 7.06 6.30 5.37
CA GLU A 51 5.91 5.99 4.54
C GLU A 51 4.88 7.14 4.56
N ARG A 52 4.61 7.72 5.72
CA ARG A 52 3.73 8.90 5.84
C ARG A 52 4.29 10.10 5.08
N ARG A 53 5.60 10.35 5.18
CA ARG A 53 6.25 11.42 4.42
C ARG A 53 6.07 11.20 2.92
N PHE A 54 6.39 10.00 2.44
CA PHE A 54 6.19 9.62 1.05
C PHE A 54 4.74 9.87 0.59
N TYR A 55 3.75 9.45 1.37
CA TYR A 55 2.34 9.69 1.05
C TYR A 55 2.02 11.17 0.85
N TYR A 56 2.47 12.06 1.74
CA TYR A 56 2.20 13.49 1.63
C TYR A 56 2.99 14.17 0.51
N ASP A 57 4.23 13.74 0.24
CA ASP A 57 5.03 14.25 -0.87
C ASP A 57 4.37 13.93 -2.21
N GLU A 58 3.90 12.69 -2.39
CA GLU A 58 3.15 12.28 -3.58
C GLU A 58 1.79 12.97 -3.67
N LEU A 59 1.10 13.17 -2.55
CA LEU A 59 -0.15 13.92 -2.52
C LEU A 59 0.09 15.34 -3.03
N ARG A 60 1.14 16.02 -2.56
CA ARG A 60 1.48 17.39 -2.97
C ARG A 60 1.77 17.50 -4.47
N LYS A 61 2.47 16.52 -5.05
CA LYS A 61 2.74 16.48 -6.51
C LYS A 61 1.46 16.39 -7.35
N ASN A 62 0.40 15.77 -6.84
CA ASN A 62 -0.84 15.59 -7.59
C ASN A 62 -1.78 16.81 -7.56
N TYR A 63 -1.50 17.80 -6.70
CA TYR A 63 -2.30 19.03 -6.57
C TYR A 63 -1.54 20.29 -7.05
N CYS A 64 -0.39 20.13 -7.72
CA CYS A 64 0.39 21.19 -8.35
C CYS A 64 0.63 20.81 -9.82
#